data_AF-A0A0V8IGJ7-F1
#
_entry.id   AF-A0A0V8IGJ7-F1
#
_cell.length_a   1.000
_cell.length_b   1.000
_cell.length_c   1.000
_cell.angle_alpha   90.00
_cell.angle_beta   90.00
_cell.angle_gamma   90.00
#
_symmetry.space_group_name_H-M   'P 1'
#
loop_
_entity.id
_entity.type
_entity.pdbx_description
1 polymer ?
#
loop_
_entity_poly.entity_id
_entity_poly.type
_entity_poly.pdbx_seq_one_letter_code
_entity_poly.pdbx_strand_id
1 'polypeptide(L)'
;MKPLTDTSPPADLVQLGTWDIPSTMLDGLGTTWPGIIAGHPPLDPAAKPRRAGDGFPEQGWRVVLRDAAPWASETLVLAAPSTVRPGHWITVQLHRGSNGWVLAAPSSNPPVPTKRQRSRGLRLEWAASRFSTPHGEQAALDTVLVNGSGQPWAPTEEDVAHLHGIIHDSRGRRLGTGGLAYGRLGLPPFPELLPGGRATLQVTACTPALSGLAAGRYLVLAYLPSLDLRTPDMATLTVHP
;
A
#
# COMPACT_ATOMS: atom_id res chain seq x y z
N MET A 1 8.14 -14.47 -23.57
CA MET A 1 8.60 -13.48 -22.57
C MET A 1 9.21 -12.31 -23.31
N LYS A 2 8.54 -11.17 -23.36
CA LYS A 2 9.18 -9.92 -23.82
C LYS A 2 10.17 -9.48 -22.73
N PRO A 3 11.38 -9.01 -23.08
CA PRO A 3 12.24 -8.38 -22.10
C PRO A 3 11.49 -7.17 -21.52
N LEU A 4 11.43 -7.09 -20.19
CA LEU A 4 11.12 -5.85 -19.50
C LEU A 4 12.20 -4.86 -19.93
N THR A 5 11.84 -3.95 -20.82
CA THR A 5 12.70 -2.81 -21.17
C THR A 5 13.07 -2.11 -19.88
N ASP A 6 14.36 -2.02 -19.63
CA ASP A 6 14.98 -1.28 -18.54
C ASP A 6 14.73 0.22 -18.77
N THR A 7 13.49 0.65 -18.52
CA THR A 7 13.19 2.06 -18.35
C THR A 7 13.76 2.43 -17.00
N SER A 8 14.96 3.01 -17.01
CA SER A 8 15.50 3.69 -15.83
C SER A 8 14.39 4.55 -15.23
N PRO A 9 14.08 4.40 -13.93
CA PRO A 9 12.98 5.14 -13.33
C PRO A 9 13.19 6.64 -13.56
N PRO A 10 12.13 7.41 -13.89
CA PRO A 10 12.25 8.86 -14.02
C PRO A 10 12.90 9.43 -12.75
N ALA A 11 13.84 10.35 -12.95
CA ALA A 11 14.94 10.57 -12.01
C ALA A 11 14.53 11.08 -10.61
N ASP A 12 13.30 11.52 -10.37
CA ASP A 12 12.86 11.98 -9.04
C ASP A 12 11.38 11.61 -8.77
N LEU A 13 11.12 10.36 -8.40
CA LEU A 13 9.81 9.94 -7.91
C LEU A 13 9.71 10.11 -6.38
N VAL A 14 8.54 10.52 -5.91
CA VAL A 14 8.14 10.49 -4.50
C VAL A 14 6.85 9.70 -4.36
N GLN A 15 6.65 9.07 -3.20
CA GLN A 15 5.38 8.48 -2.84
C GLN A 15 4.50 9.52 -2.15
N LEU A 16 3.25 9.62 -2.58
CA LEU A 16 2.20 10.39 -1.94
C LEU A 16 1.00 9.49 -1.65
N GLY A 17 0.79 9.14 -0.38
CA GLY A 17 -0.14 8.08 -0.01
C GLY A 17 0.33 6.75 -0.62
N THR A 18 -0.48 6.10 -1.45
CA THR A 18 -0.11 4.82 -2.09
C THR A 18 0.48 4.96 -3.50
N TRP A 19 0.65 6.20 -3.99
CA TRP A 19 1.00 6.49 -5.38
C TRP A 19 2.43 7.01 -5.51
N ASP A 20 3.20 6.44 -6.43
CA ASP A 20 4.48 7.00 -6.85
C ASP A 20 4.23 8.03 -7.95
N ILE A 21 4.66 9.28 -7.74
CA ILE A 21 4.47 10.41 -8.66
C ILE A 21 5.79 11.15 -8.88
N PRO A 22 6.00 11.81 -10.04
CA PRO A 22 7.12 12.73 -10.21
C PRO A 22 7.06 13.85 -9.18
N SER A 23 8.17 14.14 -8.51
CA SER A 23 8.27 15.21 -7.51
C SER A 23 7.83 16.57 -8.07
N THR A 24 8.13 16.83 -9.35
CA THR A 24 7.76 18.05 -10.07
C THR A 24 6.25 18.25 -10.21
N MET A 25 5.44 17.20 -10.07
CA MET A 25 3.98 17.33 -10.04
C MET A 25 3.50 18.07 -8.78
N LEU A 26 4.33 18.17 -7.74
CA LEU A 26 4.03 18.91 -6.52
C LEU A 26 4.44 20.39 -6.59
N ASP A 27 5.10 20.80 -7.68
CA ASP A 27 5.51 22.19 -7.89
C ASP A 27 4.37 23.03 -8.50
N GLY A 28 4.45 24.36 -8.31
CA GLY A 28 3.52 25.32 -8.89
C GLY A 28 2.23 25.54 -8.11
N LEU A 29 1.43 26.51 -8.58
CA LEU A 29 0.28 27.06 -7.87
C LEU A 29 -0.98 26.18 -7.92
N GLY A 30 -1.08 25.24 -8.88
CA GLY A 30 -2.30 24.45 -9.09
C GLY A 30 -3.51 25.29 -9.52
N THR A 31 -4.72 24.76 -9.27
CA THR A 31 -6.01 25.41 -9.56
C THR A 31 -6.96 25.32 -8.35
N THR A 32 -8.17 25.88 -8.48
CA THR A 32 -9.21 25.80 -7.47
C THR A 32 -9.93 24.46 -7.48
N TRP A 33 -10.56 24.07 -6.37
CA TRP A 33 -11.38 22.85 -6.32
C TRP A 33 -12.51 22.84 -7.35
N PRO A 34 -13.36 23.89 -7.47
CA PRO A 34 -14.38 23.91 -8.52
C PRO A 34 -13.77 23.87 -9.92
N GLY A 35 -12.62 24.52 -10.13
CA GLY A 35 -11.92 24.54 -11.40
C GLY A 35 -11.42 23.16 -11.82
N ILE A 36 -10.88 22.36 -10.90
CA ILE A 36 -10.40 21.01 -11.22
C ILE A 36 -11.55 20.03 -11.42
N ILE A 37 -12.63 20.14 -10.64
CA ILE A 37 -13.78 19.24 -10.73
C ILE A 37 -14.66 19.51 -11.96
N ALA A 38 -14.74 20.75 -12.44
CA ALA A 38 -15.49 21.10 -13.64
C ALA A 38 -15.09 20.28 -14.89
N GLY A 39 -13.86 19.74 -14.93
CA GLY A 39 -13.40 18.85 -16.00
C GLY A 39 -13.94 17.41 -15.95
N HIS A 40 -14.74 17.06 -14.94
CA HIS A 40 -15.11 15.67 -14.63
C HIS A 40 -16.64 15.47 -14.44
N PRO A 41 -17.47 15.73 -15.47
CA PRO A 41 -18.91 15.51 -15.37
C PRO A 41 -19.25 14.03 -15.10
N PRO A 42 -20.33 13.72 -14.34
CA PRO A 42 -21.40 14.63 -13.91
C PRO A 42 -21.18 15.25 -12.52
N LEU A 43 -19.95 15.31 -12.02
CA LEU A 43 -19.70 15.91 -10.71
C LEU A 43 -20.08 17.40 -10.72
N ASP A 44 -20.83 17.81 -9.69
CA ASP A 44 -21.05 19.22 -9.39
C ASP A 44 -19.71 19.86 -8.96
N PRO A 45 -19.25 20.96 -9.59
CA PRO A 45 -18.05 21.69 -9.18
C PRO A 45 -18.03 22.11 -7.70
N ALA A 46 -19.19 22.25 -7.07
CA ALA A 46 -19.30 22.54 -5.63
C ALA A 46 -19.25 21.27 -4.76
N ALA A 47 -19.35 20.07 -5.33
CA ALA A 47 -19.34 18.83 -4.58
C ALA A 47 -17.97 18.59 -3.96
N LYS A 48 -17.96 18.39 -2.64
CA LYS A 48 -16.77 17.96 -1.89
C LYS A 48 -16.83 16.46 -1.62
N PRO A 49 -15.67 15.78 -1.51
CA PRO A 49 -15.64 14.39 -1.09
C PRO A 49 -16.25 14.21 0.30
N ARG A 50 -16.84 13.04 0.56
CA ARG A 50 -17.33 12.70 1.90
C ARG A 50 -16.18 12.77 2.90
N ARG A 51 -16.41 13.39 4.06
CA ARG A 51 -15.41 13.68 5.12
C ARG A 51 -14.38 14.76 4.76
N ALA A 52 -14.60 15.56 3.71
CA ALA A 52 -13.93 16.84 3.60
C ALA A 52 -14.34 17.71 4.79
N GLY A 53 -13.42 17.91 5.75
CA GLY A 53 -13.63 18.80 6.89
C GLY A 53 -13.30 20.26 6.55
N ASP A 54 -13.31 21.12 7.57
CA ASP A 54 -13.06 22.56 7.43
C ASP A 54 -11.65 22.89 6.89
N GLY A 55 -10.71 21.95 6.99
CA GLY A 55 -9.37 22.04 6.44
C GLY A 55 -9.22 21.61 4.98
N PHE A 56 -10.32 21.38 4.25
CA PHE A 56 -10.25 20.98 2.84
C PHE A 56 -9.74 22.14 1.97
N PRO A 57 -8.65 21.97 1.21
CA PRO A 57 -8.08 23.06 0.41
C PRO A 57 -9.05 23.52 -0.68
N GLU A 58 -9.24 24.83 -0.83
CA GLU A 58 -10.02 25.40 -1.93
C GLU A 58 -9.15 25.69 -3.17
N GLN A 59 -7.83 25.72 -2.99
CA GLN A 59 -6.83 26.08 -4.00
C GLN A 59 -5.66 25.10 -3.99
N GLY A 60 -4.81 25.17 -5.00
CA GLY A 60 -3.60 24.35 -5.08
C GLY A 60 -3.80 22.97 -5.69
N TRP A 61 -4.99 22.66 -6.20
CA TRP A 61 -5.31 21.35 -6.76
C TRP A 61 -4.61 21.09 -8.09
N ARG A 62 -4.16 19.85 -8.28
CA ARG A 62 -3.55 19.37 -9.52
C ARG A 62 -3.83 17.89 -9.72
N VAL A 63 -3.80 17.43 -10.96
CA VAL A 63 -3.82 16.01 -11.29
C VAL A 63 -2.39 15.49 -11.14
N VAL A 64 -2.13 14.64 -10.15
CA VAL A 64 -0.78 14.08 -9.92
C VAL A 64 -0.63 12.69 -10.54
N LEU A 65 -1.74 12.01 -10.82
CA LEU A 65 -1.74 10.72 -11.49
C LEU A 65 -3.03 10.54 -12.28
N ARG A 66 -2.89 9.95 -13.47
CA ARG A 66 -3.99 9.43 -14.29
C ARG A 66 -3.63 8.03 -14.73
N ASP A 67 -4.40 7.06 -14.26
CA ASP A 67 -4.28 5.68 -14.69
C ASP A 67 -5.56 5.27 -15.43
N ALA A 68 -5.37 4.74 -16.64
CA ALA A 68 -6.44 4.28 -17.51
C ALA A 68 -6.07 2.90 -18.06
N ALA A 69 -5.63 2.00 -17.18
CA ALA A 69 -5.35 0.62 -17.56
C ALA A 69 -6.59 0.01 -18.27
N PRO A 70 -6.42 -0.69 -19.41
CA PRO A 70 -7.56 -1.17 -20.22
C PRO A 70 -8.55 -2.10 -19.50
N TRP A 71 -8.11 -2.68 -18.40
CA TRP A 71 -8.86 -3.64 -17.58
C TRP A 71 -9.40 -3.04 -16.27
N ALA A 72 -9.15 -1.74 -16.02
CA ALA A 72 -9.59 -1.05 -14.81
C ALA A 72 -10.41 0.20 -15.15
N SER A 73 -11.24 0.62 -14.20
CA SER A 73 -11.86 1.94 -14.25
C SER A 73 -10.79 3.03 -14.27
N GLU A 74 -10.98 4.01 -15.14
CA GLU A 74 -10.16 5.22 -15.18
C GLU A 74 -10.08 5.81 -13.77
N THR A 75 -8.87 6.05 -13.30
CA THR A 75 -8.56 6.55 -11.96
C THR A 75 -7.75 7.82 -12.09
N LEU A 76 -8.18 8.87 -11.38
CA LEU A 76 -7.43 10.12 -11.23
C LEU A 76 -7.07 10.32 -9.77
N VAL A 77 -5.87 10.80 -9.51
CA VAL A 77 -5.47 11.25 -8.19
C VAL A 77 -5.25 12.75 -8.26
N LEU A 78 -6.03 13.47 -7.48
CA LEU A 78 -5.88 14.90 -7.28
C LEU A 78 -5.14 15.16 -5.98
N ALA A 79 -4.29 16.17 -5.95
CA ALA A 79 -3.61 16.59 -4.74
C ALA A 79 -3.58 18.11 -4.59
N ALA A 80 -3.66 18.59 -3.36
CA ALA A 80 -3.44 19.99 -2.98
C ALA A 80 -2.67 20.07 -1.66
N PRO A 81 -1.86 21.12 -1.42
CA PRO A 81 -1.21 21.33 -0.14
C PRO A 81 -2.24 21.43 0.99
N SER A 82 -1.96 20.80 2.14
CA SER A 82 -2.82 20.90 3.32
C SER A 82 -2.75 22.31 3.90
N THR A 83 -3.92 22.88 4.19
CA THR A 83 -4.03 24.19 4.87
C THR A 83 -3.93 24.07 6.39
N VAL A 84 -4.00 22.85 6.93
CA VAL A 84 -4.01 22.58 8.38
C VAL A 84 -2.69 21.99 8.86
N ARG A 85 -2.02 21.16 8.04
CA ARG A 85 -0.78 20.47 8.41
C ARG A 85 0.34 20.81 7.40
N PRO A 86 1.24 21.76 7.71
CA PRO A 86 2.35 22.12 6.83
C PRO A 86 3.16 20.89 6.39
N GLY A 87 3.56 20.85 5.11
CA GLY A 87 4.31 19.73 4.52
C GLY A 87 3.46 18.53 4.10
N HIS A 88 2.17 18.48 4.46
CA HIS A 88 1.25 17.44 4.00
C HIS A 88 0.46 17.88 2.78
N TRP A 89 -0.03 16.89 2.03
CA TRP A 89 -0.90 17.05 0.89
C TRP A 89 -2.19 16.31 1.11
N ILE A 90 -3.29 16.99 0.83
CA ILE A 90 -4.61 16.38 0.75
C ILE A 90 -4.74 15.75 -0.62
N THR A 91 -5.03 14.45 -0.64
CA THR A 91 -5.27 13.69 -1.86
C THR A 91 -6.71 13.24 -1.95
N VAL A 92 -7.26 13.27 -3.16
CA VAL A 92 -8.59 12.77 -3.48
C VAL A 92 -8.49 11.89 -4.71
N GLN A 93 -9.00 10.67 -4.60
CA GLN A 93 -9.07 9.75 -5.72
C GLN A 93 -10.44 9.87 -6.39
N LEU A 94 -10.46 9.97 -7.71
CA LEU A 94 -11.65 9.88 -8.53
C LEU A 94 -11.61 8.55 -9.28
N HIS A 95 -12.73 7.85 -9.30
CA HIS A 95 -12.91 6.63 -10.08
C HIS A 95 -14.03 6.80 -11.08
N ARG A 96 -13.81 6.36 -12.31
CA ARG A 96 -14.84 6.36 -13.35
C ARG A 96 -15.65 5.06 -13.30
N GLY A 97 -16.86 5.16 -12.79
CA GLY A 97 -17.87 4.10 -12.87
C GLY A 97 -18.75 4.21 -14.12
N SER A 98 -19.74 3.32 -14.22
CA SER A 98 -20.75 3.34 -15.29
C SER A 98 -21.59 4.61 -15.30
N ASN A 99 -21.79 5.23 -14.13
CA ASN A 99 -22.61 6.44 -13.95
C ASN A 99 -21.77 7.73 -13.89
N GLY A 100 -20.50 7.67 -14.28
CA GLY A 100 -19.57 8.81 -14.23
C GLY A 100 -18.56 8.73 -13.10
N TRP A 101 -18.02 9.88 -12.71
CA TRP A 101 -16.98 9.97 -11.70
C TRP A 101 -17.52 9.88 -10.28
N VAL A 102 -16.79 9.18 -9.41
CA VAL A 102 -17.06 9.06 -7.97
C VAL A 102 -15.84 9.49 -7.18
N LEU A 103 -16.06 10.30 -6.14
CA LEU A 103 -15.02 10.80 -5.24
C LEU A 103 -14.82 9.85 -4.05
N ALA A 104 -13.59 9.40 -3.84
CA ALA A 104 -13.18 8.74 -2.61
C ALA A 104 -13.02 9.76 -1.47
N ALA A 105 -13.06 9.28 -0.22
CA ALA A 105 -12.76 10.13 0.94
C ALA A 105 -11.32 10.70 0.84
N PRO A 106 -11.08 11.93 1.31
CA PRO A 106 -9.77 12.53 1.23
C PRO A 106 -8.79 11.85 2.20
N SER A 107 -7.51 11.87 1.88
CA SER A 107 -6.42 11.47 2.78
C SER A 107 -5.32 12.53 2.83
N SER A 108 -4.56 12.59 3.92
CA SER A 108 -3.57 13.65 4.18
C SER A 108 -2.19 13.05 4.42
N ASN A 109 -1.32 13.08 3.41
CA ASN A 109 -0.03 12.38 3.46
C ASN A 109 1.12 13.35 3.14
N PRO A 110 2.29 13.22 3.79
CA PRO A 110 3.49 13.92 3.34
C PRO A 110 4.06 13.22 2.10
N PRO A 111 4.78 13.93 1.21
CA PRO A 111 5.58 13.28 0.20
C PRO A 111 6.77 12.60 0.88
N VAL A 112 6.98 11.32 0.61
CA VAL A 112 8.08 10.51 1.16
C VAL A 112 8.84 9.82 0.04
N PRO A 113 10.05 9.28 0.26
CA PRO A 113 10.72 8.46 -0.75
C PRO A 113 9.83 7.28 -1.18
N THR A 114 9.94 6.83 -2.42
CA THR A 114 9.15 5.71 -2.96
C THR A 114 9.35 4.42 -2.15
N LYS A 115 8.41 3.47 -2.22
CA LYS A 115 8.55 2.16 -1.56
C LYS A 115 9.88 1.50 -1.87
N ARG A 116 10.29 1.52 -3.15
CA ARG A 116 11.57 0.95 -3.63
C ARG A 116 12.79 1.62 -2.98
N GLN A 117 12.76 2.93 -2.80
CA GLN A 117 13.83 3.65 -2.12
C GLN A 117 13.83 3.33 -0.62
N ARG A 118 12.66 3.34 0.04
CA ARG A 118 12.53 3.04 1.47
C ARG A 118 12.86 1.60 1.82
N SER A 119 12.60 0.64 0.93
CA SER A 119 12.90 -0.77 1.17
C SER A 119 14.33 -1.18 0.82
N ARG A 120 15.16 -0.24 0.34
CA ARG A 120 16.53 -0.54 -0.08
C ARG A 120 17.35 -1.12 1.08
N GLY A 121 17.86 -2.33 0.87
CA GLY A 121 18.68 -3.04 1.87
C GLY A 121 17.87 -3.73 2.97
N LEU A 122 16.53 -3.58 2.97
CA LEU A 122 15.65 -4.38 3.78
C LEU A 122 15.34 -5.71 3.11
N ARG A 123 15.07 -6.72 3.93
CA ARG A 123 14.54 -8.01 3.48
C ARG A 123 13.54 -8.55 4.48
N LEU A 124 12.57 -9.29 3.97
CA LEU A 124 11.57 -9.97 4.76
C LEU A 124 11.89 -11.47 4.78
N GLU A 125 12.02 -12.04 5.97
CA GLU A 125 12.34 -13.45 6.19
C GLU A 125 11.21 -14.13 6.97
N TRP A 126 11.05 -15.44 6.82
CA TRP A 126 10.23 -16.21 7.75
C TRP A 126 10.99 -16.47 9.05
N ALA A 127 10.33 -16.39 10.21
CA ALA A 127 10.95 -16.80 11.47
C ALA A 127 11.18 -18.32 11.53
N ALA A 128 10.37 -19.09 10.79
CA ALA A 128 10.51 -20.54 10.62
C ALA A 128 10.08 -20.95 9.20
N SER A 129 10.67 -22.02 8.65
CA SER A 129 10.28 -22.54 7.33
C SER A 129 9.01 -23.41 7.36
N ARG A 130 8.56 -23.78 8.57
CA ARG A 130 7.41 -24.66 8.81
C ARG A 130 6.60 -24.15 10.00
N PHE A 131 5.29 -24.14 9.82
CA PHE A 131 4.30 -23.77 10.83
C PHE A 131 3.22 -24.86 10.90
N SER A 132 2.60 -24.98 12.08
CA SER A 132 1.49 -25.89 12.33
C SER A 132 0.42 -25.18 13.14
N THR A 133 -0.85 -25.46 12.86
CA THR A 133 -1.99 -24.93 13.62
C THR A 133 -3.11 -25.97 13.65
N PRO A 134 -3.91 -26.04 14.73
CA PRO A 134 -5.17 -26.78 14.72
C PRO A 134 -6.17 -26.14 13.74
N HIS A 135 -7.09 -26.95 13.21
CA HIS A 135 -8.19 -26.48 12.39
C HIS A 135 -9.08 -25.52 13.19
N GLY A 136 -9.55 -24.45 12.56
CA GLY A 136 -10.35 -23.42 13.24
C GLY A 136 -9.54 -22.40 14.05
N GLU A 137 -8.24 -22.62 14.29
CA GLU A 137 -7.39 -21.69 15.04
C GLU A 137 -6.60 -20.73 14.14
N GLN A 138 -6.16 -19.62 14.73
CA GLN A 138 -5.29 -18.66 14.05
C GLN A 138 -3.84 -19.12 14.17
N ALA A 139 -3.20 -19.45 13.04
CA ALA A 139 -1.78 -19.75 13.03
C ALA A 139 -0.94 -18.51 13.39
N ALA A 140 -0.02 -18.67 14.34
CA ALA A 140 1.01 -17.69 14.64
C ALA A 140 2.12 -17.77 13.57
N LEU A 141 1.93 -17.02 12.49
CA LEU A 141 2.87 -16.94 11.38
C LEU A 141 3.75 -15.70 11.55
N ASP A 142 4.96 -15.90 12.06
CA ASP A 142 5.90 -14.81 12.31
C ASP A 142 6.90 -14.65 11.16
N THR A 143 7.15 -13.40 10.80
CA THR A 143 8.18 -12.96 9.86
C THR A 143 9.16 -12.03 10.55
N VAL A 144 10.34 -11.86 9.96
CA VAL A 144 11.38 -10.97 10.46
C VAL A 144 11.75 -10.00 9.36
N LEU A 145 11.54 -8.71 9.59
CA LEU A 145 12.10 -7.64 8.78
C LEU A 145 13.54 -7.42 9.23
N VAL A 146 14.50 -7.49 8.29
CA VAL A 146 15.92 -7.35 8.57
C VAL A 146 16.51 -6.19 7.77
N ASN A 147 17.22 -5.29 8.44
CA ASN A 147 18.07 -4.31 7.77
C ASN A 147 19.42 -4.93 7.44
N GLY A 148 19.64 -5.30 6.18
CA GLY A 148 20.90 -5.83 5.68
C GLY A 148 21.86 -4.78 5.15
N SER A 149 21.52 -3.50 5.22
CA SER A 149 22.39 -2.42 4.75
C SER A 149 23.43 -2.04 5.79
N GLY A 150 24.45 -1.27 5.37
CA GLY A 150 25.43 -0.67 6.27
C GLY A 150 24.98 0.65 6.92
N GLN A 151 23.72 1.04 6.77
CA GLN A 151 23.17 2.29 7.29
C GLN A 151 21.90 2.04 8.13
N PRO A 152 21.58 2.88 9.12
CA PRO A 152 20.30 2.81 9.80
C PRO A 152 19.14 3.01 8.82
N TRP A 153 18.04 2.30 9.07
CA TRP A 153 16.79 2.47 8.36
C TRP A 153 15.75 3.08 9.29
N ALA A 154 15.19 4.22 8.89
CA ALA A 154 14.15 4.92 9.63
C ALA A 154 12.80 4.81 8.89
N PRO A 155 11.72 4.40 9.58
CA PRO A 155 10.39 4.34 8.99
C PRO A 155 9.78 5.73 8.80
N THR A 156 8.87 5.81 7.84
CA THR A 156 7.99 6.95 7.58
C THR A 156 6.56 6.66 8.05
N GLU A 157 5.68 7.66 8.02
CA GLU A 157 4.24 7.49 8.36
C GLU A 157 3.53 6.47 7.43
N GLU A 158 4.07 6.21 6.24
CA GLU A 158 3.56 5.24 5.27
C GLU A 158 4.00 3.79 5.57
N ASP A 159 4.99 3.62 6.45
CA ASP A 159 5.56 2.31 6.77
C ASP A 159 4.76 1.68 7.92
N VAL A 160 3.72 0.94 7.53
CA VAL A 160 2.86 0.20 8.47
C VAL A 160 3.25 -1.27 8.55
N ALA A 161 3.21 -1.84 9.76
CA ALA A 161 3.51 -3.25 10.05
C ALA A 161 2.42 -4.24 9.57
N HIS A 162 1.58 -3.84 8.62
CA HIS A 162 0.50 -4.66 8.12
C HIS A 162 1.01 -5.65 7.07
N LEU A 163 1.03 -6.92 7.44
CA LEU A 163 1.64 -7.98 6.66
C LEU A 163 0.58 -8.99 6.20
N HIS A 164 0.55 -9.25 4.91
CA HIS A 164 -0.41 -10.16 4.29
C HIS A 164 0.16 -11.57 4.15
N GLY A 165 -0.65 -12.57 4.51
CA GLY A 165 -0.37 -13.97 4.22
C GLY A 165 -1.13 -14.40 2.97
N ILE A 166 -0.40 -14.70 1.90
CA ILE A 166 -0.98 -15.24 0.66
C ILE A 166 -0.83 -16.77 0.71
N ILE A 167 -1.96 -17.46 0.71
CA ILE A 167 -2.01 -18.91 0.92
C ILE A 167 -2.13 -19.61 -0.43
N HIS A 168 -1.30 -20.63 -0.63
CA HIS A 168 -1.33 -21.52 -1.78
C HIS A 168 -1.59 -22.96 -1.33
N ASP A 169 -2.22 -23.75 -2.19
CA ASP A 169 -2.35 -25.19 -1.98
C ASP A 169 -1.00 -25.92 -2.10
N SER A 170 -0.99 -27.23 -1.85
CA SER A 170 0.20 -28.08 -1.96
C SER A 170 0.79 -28.17 -3.37
N ARG A 171 0.07 -27.70 -4.40
CA ARG A 171 0.51 -27.63 -5.80
C ARG A 171 0.96 -26.22 -6.19
N GLY A 172 1.00 -25.28 -5.24
CA GLY A 172 1.40 -23.89 -5.48
C GLY A 172 0.31 -23.02 -6.11
N ARG A 173 -0.93 -23.50 -6.22
CA ARG A 173 -2.04 -22.68 -6.71
C ARG A 173 -2.54 -21.76 -5.61
N ARG A 174 -2.76 -20.49 -5.94
CA ARG A 174 -3.30 -19.53 -4.98
C ARG A 174 -4.73 -19.85 -4.57
N LEU A 175 -4.97 -19.81 -3.26
CA LEU A 175 -6.28 -19.92 -2.63
C LEU A 175 -6.81 -18.51 -2.30
N GLY A 176 -8.08 -18.25 -2.63
CA GLY A 176 -8.72 -16.95 -2.44
C GLY A 176 -8.42 -15.93 -3.55
N THR A 177 -9.26 -14.90 -3.63
CA THR A 177 -9.22 -13.85 -4.67
C THR A 177 -8.30 -12.68 -4.34
N GLY A 178 -7.74 -12.63 -3.12
CA GLY A 178 -6.75 -11.63 -2.78
C GLY A 178 -7.30 -10.24 -2.54
N GLY A 179 -8.51 -10.10 -1.99
CA GLY A 179 -8.97 -8.83 -1.43
C GLY A 179 -8.04 -8.41 -0.30
N LEU A 180 -7.07 -7.56 -0.62
CA LEU A 180 -6.12 -7.01 0.33
C LEU A 180 -6.81 -5.83 1.02
N ALA A 181 -7.46 -6.09 2.15
CA ALA A 181 -8.01 -5.02 2.96
C ALA A 181 -6.85 -4.27 3.63
N TYR A 182 -6.68 -2.99 3.28
CA TYR A 182 -5.70 -2.14 3.94
C TYR A 182 -6.15 -1.85 5.38
N GLY A 183 -5.32 -2.28 6.33
CA GLY A 183 -5.15 -1.59 7.60
C GLY A 183 -6.00 -2.11 8.75
N ARG A 184 -5.33 -2.78 9.70
CA ARG A 184 -5.74 -2.72 11.10
C ARG A 184 -5.30 -1.35 11.63
N LEU A 185 -6.25 -0.44 11.85
CA LEU A 185 -5.99 0.82 12.56
C LEU A 185 -5.42 0.50 13.95
N GLY A 186 -4.32 1.16 14.33
CA GLY A 186 -3.74 1.06 15.68
C GLY A 186 -2.56 0.10 15.86
N LEU A 187 -1.91 -0.39 14.79
CA LEU A 187 -0.59 -1.01 14.95
C LEU A 187 0.46 0.06 15.28
N PRO A 188 1.42 -0.22 16.19
CA PRO A 188 2.51 0.70 16.47
C PRO A 188 3.34 0.94 15.19
N PRO A 189 3.94 2.13 15.04
CA PRO A 189 4.88 2.39 13.97
C PRO A 189 6.06 1.42 14.06
N PHE A 190 6.73 1.17 12.94
CA PHE A 190 7.99 0.44 12.97
C PHE A 190 9.00 1.18 13.87
N PRO A 191 9.85 0.46 14.60
CA PRO A 191 11.05 1.06 15.18
C PRO A 191 12.08 1.32 14.07
N GLU A 192 12.99 2.24 14.34
CA GLU A 192 14.22 2.35 13.56
C GLU A 192 15.01 1.03 13.62
N LEU A 193 15.60 0.61 12.50
CA LEU A 193 16.44 -0.57 12.41
C LEU A 193 17.87 -0.16 12.11
N LEU A 194 18.77 -0.34 13.08
CA LEU A 194 20.22 -0.23 12.86
C LEU A 194 20.73 -1.27 11.86
N PRO A 195 21.95 -1.14 11.32
CA PRO A 195 22.58 -2.19 10.50
C PRO A 195 22.52 -3.57 11.20
N GLY A 196 21.98 -4.58 10.53
CA GLY A 196 21.75 -5.92 11.10
C GLY A 196 20.54 -6.03 12.03
N GLY A 197 19.85 -4.92 12.32
CA GLY A 197 18.66 -4.85 13.16
C GLY A 197 17.51 -5.67 12.60
N ARG A 198 16.67 -6.19 13.51
CA ARG A 198 15.57 -7.10 13.19
C ARG A 198 14.29 -6.67 13.91
N ALA A 199 13.16 -6.76 13.23
CA ALA A 199 11.83 -6.61 13.83
C ALA A 199 10.94 -7.80 13.46
N THR A 200 10.31 -8.41 14.45
CA THR A 200 9.35 -9.50 14.23
C THR A 200 7.98 -8.91 13.89
N LEU A 201 7.38 -9.42 12.82
CA LEU A 201 6.06 -9.01 12.33
C LEU A 201 5.16 -10.22 12.19
N GLN A 202 3.94 -10.11 12.70
CA GLN A 202 2.94 -11.17 12.58
C GLN A 202 2.15 -11.02 11.29
N VAL A 203 2.03 -12.11 10.55
CA VAL A 203 1.17 -12.18 9.37
C VAL A 203 -0.29 -12.06 9.82
N THR A 204 -1.00 -11.08 9.28
CA THR A 204 -2.45 -11.04 9.36
C THR A 204 -2.99 -11.66 8.08
N ALA A 205 -3.52 -12.88 8.14
CA ALA A 205 -4.00 -13.56 6.94
C ALA A 205 -5.28 -12.91 6.41
N CYS A 206 -5.19 -12.39 5.18
CA CYS A 206 -6.30 -11.74 4.49
C CYS A 206 -6.99 -12.73 3.55
N THR A 207 -7.85 -13.56 4.12
CA THR A 207 -8.92 -14.37 3.49
C THR A 207 -8.57 -15.42 2.40
N PRO A 208 -9.11 -16.65 2.49
CA PRO A 208 -9.91 -17.15 3.61
C PRO A 208 -9.10 -17.07 4.90
N ALA A 209 -9.78 -16.70 6.00
CA ALA A 209 -9.13 -16.66 7.30
C ALA A 209 -8.46 -18.02 7.51
N LEU A 210 -7.24 -18.05 8.03
CA LEU A 210 -6.49 -19.30 8.24
C LEU A 210 -7.33 -20.37 8.97
N SER A 211 -8.22 -19.92 9.85
CA SER A 211 -9.19 -20.75 10.57
C SER A 211 -10.16 -21.51 9.67
N GLY A 212 -10.46 -21.01 8.46
CA GLY A 212 -11.35 -21.65 7.49
C GLY A 212 -10.66 -22.63 6.54
N LEU A 213 -9.35 -22.86 6.67
CA LEU A 213 -8.64 -23.85 5.87
C LEU A 213 -8.96 -25.26 6.35
N ALA A 214 -9.29 -26.18 5.44
CA ALA A 214 -9.39 -27.60 5.77
C ALA A 214 -8.05 -28.16 6.29
N ALA A 215 -8.09 -29.26 7.05
CA ALA A 215 -6.87 -29.96 7.44
C ALA A 215 -6.03 -30.36 6.21
N GLY A 216 -4.73 -30.16 6.28
CA GLY A 216 -3.83 -30.39 5.14
C GLY A 216 -2.57 -29.54 5.15
N ARG A 217 -1.82 -29.64 4.06
CA ARG A 217 -0.56 -28.91 3.86
C ARG A 217 -0.73 -27.80 2.84
N TYR A 218 -0.25 -26.62 3.20
CA TYR A 218 -0.32 -25.39 2.41
C TYR A 218 1.06 -24.75 2.31
N LEU A 219 1.20 -23.83 1.36
CA LEU A 219 2.35 -22.94 1.24
C LEU A 219 1.89 -21.51 1.53
N VAL A 220 2.72 -20.74 2.21
CA VAL A 220 2.40 -19.35 2.56
C VAL A 220 3.52 -18.43 2.09
N LEU A 221 3.13 -17.37 1.38
CA LEU A 221 3.97 -16.24 1.03
C LEU A 221 3.59 -15.05 1.91
N ALA A 222 4.57 -14.41 2.53
CA ALA A 222 4.36 -13.19 3.28
C ALA A 222 4.65 -11.97 2.38
N TYR A 223 3.77 -10.97 2.43
CA TYR A 223 3.89 -9.73 1.67
C TYR A 223 3.64 -8.52 2.57
N LEU A 224 4.60 -7.60 2.62
CA LEU A 224 4.53 -6.32 3.33
C LEU A 224 4.29 -5.20 2.29
N PRO A 225 3.04 -4.76 2.06
CA PRO A 225 2.71 -3.88 0.94
C PRO A 225 3.21 -2.45 1.08
N SER A 226 3.43 -1.98 2.31
CA SER A 226 3.94 -0.63 2.61
C SER A 226 5.35 -0.42 2.07
N LEU A 227 6.17 -1.48 2.08
CA LEU A 227 7.56 -1.49 1.59
C LEU A 227 7.75 -2.32 0.30
N ASP A 228 6.67 -2.90 -0.22
CA ASP A 228 6.66 -3.84 -1.34
C ASP A 228 7.64 -5.03 -1.17
N LEU A 229 7.77 -5.53 0.07
CA LEU A 229 8.67 -6.63 0.40
C LEU A 229 7.93 -7.97 0.47
N ARG A 230 8.55 -9.01 -0.07
CA ARG A 230 8.06 -10.40 0.00
C ARG A 230 9.11 -11.30 0.62
N THR A 231 8.67 -12.36 1.28
CA THR A 231 9.62 -13.43 1.62
C THR A 231 10.16 -14.06 0.34
N PRO A 232 11.47 -14.36 0.26
CA PRO A 232 12.06 -14.93 -0.94
C PRO A 232 11.52 -16.34 -1.21
N ASP A 233 11.30 -17.10 -0.14
CA ASP A 233 10.74 -18.45 -0.17
C ASP A 233 9.37 -18.50 0.51
N MET A 234 8.58 -19.50 0.15
CA MET A 234 7.33 -19.81 0.84
C MET A 234 7.59 -20.71 2.04
N ALA A 235 6.91 -20.44 3.15
CA ALA A 235 6.89 -21.35 4.29
C ALA A 235 5.82 -22.43 4.10
N THR A 236 6.01 -23.59 4.73
CA THR A 236 4.97 -24.63 4.80
C THR A 236 4.07 -24.36 6.01
N LEU A 237 2.75 -24.40 5.82
CA LEU A 237 1.76 -24.43 6.88
C LEU A 237 1.04 -25.78 6.88
N THR A 238 0.99 -26.43 8.04
CA THR A 238 0.20 -27.65 8.24
C THR A 238 -0.99 -27.35 9.14
N VAL A 239 -2.20 -27.62 8.66
CA VAL A 239 -3.43 -27.52 9.44
C VAL A 239 -3.80 -28.93 9.89
N HIS A 240 -3.81 -29.15 11.20
CA HIS A 240 -4.20 -30.42 11.81
C HIS A 240 -5.72 -30.45 12.00
N PRO A 241 -6.35 -31.64 11.98
CA PRO A 241 -7.76 -31.78 12.33
C PRO A 241 -8.06 -31.27 13.74
#